data_AF-A0A966UKU7-F1
#
_entry.id   AF-A0A966UKU7-F1
#
_cell.length_a   1.000
_cell.length_b   1.000
_cell.length_c   1.000
_cell.angle_alpha   90.00
_cell.angle_beta   90.00
_cell.angle_gamma   90.00
#
_symmetry.space_group_name_H-M   'P 1'
#
loop_
_entity.id
_entity.type
_entity.pdbx_description
1 polymer ?
#
loop_
_entity_poly.entity_id
_entity_poly.type
_entity_poly.pdbx_seq_one_letter_code
_entity_poly.pdbx_strand_id
1 'polypeptide(L)'
;CGGSDDYIAWIDGSLGVAPKTDSYFSTSRFDFRVFDDPTELFEAIKSRNRINGKSRLVAGYCWDWVSRKGSGEPDIVFPEYRFEADWNLQTHGSAWIVKDESIDEVGCIHTCQGLELDYVGVIVGADLVFRNGRIESDPSARAKTDKSLHGYKKALKERPDEARLKADRIIRNTYRTLLTRGMKGCFVYFADSALAQHFRELVVEID
;
A
#
# COMPACT_ATOMS: atom_id res chain seq x y z
N CYS A 1 -4.03 -20.29 -14.42
CA CYS A 1 -3.38 -19.37 -13.46
C CYS A 1 -3.14 -17.95 -14.01
N GLY A 2 -3.87 -17.46 -15.02
CA GLY A 2 -3.54 -16.17 -15.68
C GLY A 2 -3.97 -14.89 -14.97
N GLY A 3 -4.97 -14.91 -14.07
CA GLY A 3 -5.51 -13.68 -13.48
C GLY A 3 -4.54 -12.90 -12.58
N SER A 4 -3.59 -13.59 -11.93
CA SER A 4 -2.60 -12.94 -11.06
C SER A 4 -1.46 -12.29 -11.86
N ASP A 5 -1.03 -12.91 -12.96
CA ASP A 5 0.06 -12.37 -13.79
C ASP A 5 -0.41 -11.13 -14.56
N ASP A 6 -1.64 -11.18 -15.09
CA ASP A 6 -2.27 -10.04 -15.77
C ASP A 6 -2.50 -8.87 -14.80
N TYR A 7 -2.91 -9.17 -13.57
CA TYR A 7 -3.07 -8.15 -12.53
C TYR A 7 -1.74 -7.48 -12.16
N ILE A 8 -0.66 -8.25 -12.03
CA ILE A 8 0.68 -7.70 -11.75
C ILE A 8 1.14 -6.81 -12.90
N ALA A 9 0.96 -7.24 -14.15
CA ALA A 9 1.30 -6.41 -15.31
C ALA A 9 0.49 -5.11 -15.36
N TRP A 10 -0.80 -5.18 -15.06
CA TRP A 10 -1.67 -4.01 -14.95
C TRP A 10 -1.23 -3.05 -13.84
N ILE A 11 -0.91 -3.54 -12.64
CA ILE A 11 -0.37 -2.72 -11.54
C ILE A 11 0.97 -2.09 -11.93
N ASP A 12 1.86 -2.84 -12.58
CA ASP A 12 3.17 -2.34 -12.99
C ASP A 12 3.07 -1.18 -13.99
N GLY A 13 2.15 -1.30 -14.95
CA GLY A 13 1.84 -0.24 -15.91
C GLY A 13 1.11 0.95 -15.27
N SER A 14 0.15 0.68 -14.38
CA SER A 14 -0.64 1.71 -13.69
C SER A 14 0.21 2.55 -12.76
N LEU A 15 1.12 1.92 -12.01
CA LEU A 15 2.10 2.61 -11.17
C LEU A 15 3.27 3.21 -11.95
N GLY A 16 3.42 2.94 -13.25
CA GLY A 16 4.55 3.40 -14.05
C GLY A 16 5.89 2.79 -13.64
N VAL A 17 5.89 1.58 -13.07
CA VAL A 17 7.11 0.82 -12.75
C VAL A 17 7.62 0.06 -13.98
N ALA A 18 6.72 -0.35 -14.85
CA ALA A 18 7.02 -0.92 -16.16
C ALA A 18 6.23 -0.16 -17.25
N PRO A 19 6.61 -0.30 -18.53
CA PRO A 19 5.79 0.19 -19.63
C PRO A 19 4.37 -0.39 -19.52
N LYS A 20 3.36 0.45 -19.78
CA LYS A 20 1.98 -0.03 -19.92
C LYS A 20 1.95 -1.10 -21.01
N THR A 21 1.34 -2.23 -20.68
CA THR A 21 1.06 -3.32 -21.61
C THR A 21 -0.44 -3.36 -21.87
N ASP A 22 -0.86 -4.01 -22.95
CA ASP A 22 -2.28 -4.32 -23.20
C ASP A 22 -2.78 -5.48 -22.30
N SER A 23 -2.13 -5.70 -21.15
CA SER A 23 -2.51 -6.72 -20.20
C SER A 23 -3.62 -6.20 -19.30
N TYR A 24 -4.74 -6.92 -19.31
CA TYR A 24 -5.92 -6.63 -18.51
C TYR A 24 -6.28 -7.87 -17.72
N PHE A 25 -6.60 -7.70 -16.44
CA PHE A 25 -7.07 -8.80 -15.59
C PHE A 25 -8.59 -8.77 -15.52
N SER A 26 -9.25 -9.90 -15.36
CA SER A 26 -10.70 -9.91 -15.15
C SER A 26 -11.01 -9.70 -13.67
N THR A 27 -11.89 -8.75 -13.31
CA THR A 27 -12.35 -8.54 -11.93
C THR A 27 -13.05 -9.77 -11.34
N SER A 28 -13.60 -10.64 -12.18
CA SER A 28 -14.12 -11.96 -11.79
C SER A 28 -13.03 -13.00 -11.43
N ARG A 29 -11.78 -12.77 -11.85
CA ARG A 29 -10.62 -13.64 -11.55
C ARG A 29 -9.74 -13.07 -10.45
N PHE A 30 -9.74 -11.75 -10.26
CA PHE A 30 -9.04 -11.06 -9.19
C PHE A 30 -9.88 -9.88 -8.69
N ASP A 31 -10.25 -9.91 -7.41
CA ASP A 31 -11.18 -8.95 -6.80
C ASP A 31 -10.43 -7.67 -6.38
N PHE A 32 -10.29 -6.71 -7.30
CA PHE A 32 -9.71 -5.40 -7.03
C PHE A 32 -10.79 -4.36 -6.73
N ARG A 33 -10.65 -3.60 -5.64
CA ARG A 33 -11.62 -2.58 -5.23
C ARG A 33 -10.95 -1.35 -4.62
N VAL A 34 -11.47 -0.17 -4.99
CA VAL A 34 -11.07 1.10 -4.40
C VAL A 34 -12.12 1.56 -3.38
N PHE A 35 -11.72 1.74 -2.13
CA PHE A 35 -12.55 2.22 -1.03
C PHE A 35 -12.33 3.73 -0.82
N ASP A 36 -13.41 4.44 -0.46
CA ASP A 36 -13.36 5.86 -0.07
C ASP A 36 -13.06 6.04 1.43
N ASP A 37 -13.22 4.98 2.23
CA ASP A 37 -13.06 5.02 3.69
C ASP A 37 -12.10 3.90 4.15
N PRO A 38 -11.00 4.24 4.85
CA PRO A 38 -10.04 3.26 5.38
C PRO A 38 -10.62 2.35 6.46
N THR A 39 -11.64 2.79 7.21
CA THR A 39 -12.41 1.98 8.15
C THR A 39 -13.23 0.93 7.41
N GLU A 40 -13.91 1.28 6.31
CA GLU A 40 -14.62 0.31 5.47
C GLU A 40 -13.68 -0.70 4.81
N LEU A 41 -12.53 -0.23 4.31
CA LEU A 41 -11.46 -1.10 3.83
C LEU A 41 -11.05 -2.11 4.90
N PHE A 42 -10.83 -1.64 6.13
CA PHE A 42 -10.38 -2.49 7.22
C PHE A 42 -11.42 -3.53 7.62
N GLU A 43 -12.69 -3.14 7.74
CA GLU A 43 -13.78 -4.07 8.03
C GLU A 43 -13.97 -5.11 6.92
N ALA A 44 -13.80 -4.72 5.64
CA ALA A 44 -13.82 -5.66 4.53
C ALA A 44 -12.69 -6.70 4.63
N ILE A 45 -11.49 -6.27 5.03
CA ILE A 45 -10.35 -7.18 5.25
C ILE A 45 -10.57 -8.08 6.46
N LYS A 46 -11.12 -7.58 7.57
CA LYS A 46 -11.50 -8.40 8.73
C LYS A 46 -12.51 -9.47 8.33
N SER A 47 -13.51 -9.11 7.52
CA SER A 47 -14.50 -10.04 6.99
C SER A 47 -13.85 -11.16 6.15
N ARG A 48 -12.94 -10.82 5.23
CA ARG A 48 -12.18 -11.81 4.46
C ARG A 48 -11.29 -12.67 5.35
N ASN A 49 -10.67 -12.08 6.38
CA ASN A 49 -9.79 -12.79 7.30
C ASN A 49 -10.53 -13.87 8.10
N ARG A 50 -11.79 -13.64 8.49
CA ARG A 50 -12.61 -14.63 9.24
C ARG A 50 -12.82 -15.95 8.49
N ILE A 51 -12.61 -15.99 7.17
CA ILE A 51 -12.81 -17.19 6.36
C ILE A 51 -11.67 -18.20 6.57
N ASN A 52 -10.42 -17.75 6.61
CA ASN A 52 -9.25 -18.64 6.65
C ASN A 52 -7.96 -18.04 7.24
N GLY A 53 -8.02 -16.86 7.85
CA GLY A 53 -6.87 -16.21 8.48
C GLY A 53 -5.84 -15.61 7.51
N LYS A 54 -6.09 -15.61 6.18
CA LYS A 54 -5.11 -15.18 5.16
C LYS A 54 -5.38 -13.80 4.58
N SER A 55 -5.92 -12.87 5.37
CA SER A 55 -6.12 -11.48 4.91
C SER A 55 -5.54 -10.48 5.91
N ARG A 56 -4.83 -9.47 5.43
CA ARG A 56 -4.18 -8.46 6.29
C ARG A 56 -4.21 -7.07 5.66
N LEU A 57 -4.23 -6.06 6.53
CA LEU A 57 -4.08 -4.66 6.16
C LEU A 57 -2.59 -4.29 6.20
N VAL A 58 -2.14 -3.59 5.17
CA VAL A 58 -0.79 -3.05 5.05
C VAL A 58 -0.85 -1.60 4.58
N ALA A 59 0.21 -0.84 4.85
CA ALA A 59 0.29 0.56 4.47
C ALA A 59 1.67 0.95 3.95
N GLY A 60 1.70 2.00 3.12
CA GLY A 60 2.93 2.70 2.77
C GLY A 60 3.58 3.36 3.99
N TYR A 61 4.88 3.63 3.92
CA TYR A 61 5.66 4.09 5.07
C TYR A 61 5.55 5.63 5.29
N CYS A 62 4.32 6.13 5.43
CA CYS A 62 4.02 7.56 5.61
C CYS A 62 3.86 8.00 7.07
N TRP A 63 3.54 7.06 7.97
CA TRP A 63 3.27 7.36 9.39
C TRP A 63 4.46 6.99 10.28
N ASP A 64 4.81 7.87 11.21
CA ASP A 64 5.85 7.60 12.20
C ASP A 64 5.36 6.56 13.23
N TRP A 65 6.27 5.70 13.68
CA TRP A 65 5.96 4.68 14.70
C TRP A 65 6.08 5.27 16.12
N VAL A 66 5.01 5.97 16.54
CA VAL A 66 4.90 6.66 17.83
C VAL A 66 4.57 5.70 18.97
N SER A 67 3.74 4.69 18.71
CA SER A 67 3.33 3.66 19.66
C SER A 67 4.51 2.83 20.19
N ARG A 68 5.65 2.83 19.47
CA ARG A 68 6.87 2.07 19.81
C ARG A 68 7.35 2.24 21.25
N LYS A 69 7.13 3.43 21.84
CA LYS A 69 7.55 3.74 23.22
C LYS A 69 6.47 3.45 24.27
N GLY A 70 5.36 2.83 23.89
CA GLY A 70 4.21 2.60 24.76
C GLY A 70 3.45 3.88 25.10
N SER A 71 3.38 4.84 24.16
CA SER A 71 2.65 6.10 24.37
C SER A 71 1.13 5.90 24.54
N GLY A 72 0.59 4.78 24.03
CA GLY A 72 -0.86 4.57 23.89
C GLY A 72 -1.48 5.41 22.78
N GLU A 73 -0.66 6.11 21.99
CA GLU A 73 -1.10 6.88 20.82
C GLU A 73 -1.06 6.01 19.57
N PRO A 74 -2.12 6.00 18.74
CA PRO A 74 -2.17 5.24 17.51
C PRO A 74 -1.17 5.76 16.47
N ASP A 75 -0.61 4.86 15.66
CA ASP A 75 0.38 5.21 14.63
C ASP A 75 -0.24 5.80 13.36
N ILE A 76 -1.30 5.17 12.85
CA ILE A 76 -1.99 5.55 11.62
C ILE A 76 -3.37 6.06 12.00
N VAL A 77 -3.63 7.34 11.70
CA VAL A 77 -4.87 8.01 12.11
C VAL A 77 -5.50 8.73 10.93
N PHE A 78 -6.78 8.49 10.70
CA PHE A 78 -7.64 9.29 9.85
C PHE A 78 -8.89 9.70 10.65
N PRO A 79 -8.88 10.87 11.33
CA PRO A 79 -9.95 11.27 12.24
C PRO A 79 -11.32 11.38 11.57
N GLU A 80 -11.35 11.85 10.31
CA GLU A 80 -12.57 12.01 9.51
C GLU A 80 -13.30 10.68 9.26
N TYR A 81 -12.57 9.57 9.26
CA TYR A 81 -13.09 8.21 9.08
C TYR A 81 -13.15 7.42 10.39
N ARG A 82 -12.75 8.03 11.51
CA ARG A 82 -12.60 7.38 12.82
C ARG A 82 -11.72 6.13 12.75
N PHE A 83 -10.69 6.18 11.89
CA PHE A 83 -9.73 5.11 11.73
C PHE A 83 -8.50 5.38 12.59
N GLU A 84 -8.14 4.39 13.40
CA GLU A 84 -6.92 4.35 14.20
C GLU A 84 -6.34 2.94 14.14
N ALA A 85 -5.03 2.82 13.89
CA ALA A 85 -4.34 1.54 13.90
C ALA A 85 -2.86 1.68 14.24
N ASP A 86 -2.29 0.60 14.77
CA ASP A 86 -0.88 0.51 15.15
C ASP A 86 -0.05 -0.28 14.14
N TRP A 87 1.23 0.08 14.03
CA TRP A 87 2.20 -0.67 13.24
C TRP A 87 2.58 -1.99 13.91
N ASN A 88 2.64 -3.06 13.12
CA ASN A 88 3.20 -4.34 13.56
C ASN A 88 4.76 -4.37 13.52
N LEU A 89 5.45 -3.35 14.03
CA LEU A 89 6.92 -3.32 13.92
C LEU A 89 7.64 -3.98 15.11
N GLN A 90 6.91 -4.41 16.15
CA GLN A 90 7.47 -5.04 17.37
C GLN A 90 7.25 -6.55 17.45
N THR A 91 6.21 -7.09 16.83
CA THR A 91 5.69 -8.40 17.16
C THR A 91 5.75 -9.35 15.96
N HIS A 92 6.78 -10.19 15.97
CA HIS A 92 6.99 -11.35 15.09
C HIS A 92 7.43 -10.99 13.67
N GLY A 93 8.50 -11.66 13.19
CA GLY A 93 8.88 -11.62 11.78
C GLY A 93 7.79 -12.23 10.88
N SER A 94 8.12 -13.25 10.09
CA SER A 94 7.13 -13.91 9.21
C SER A 94 5.93 -14.54 9.93
N ALA A 95 5.98 -14.75 11.25
CA ALA A 95 4.91 -15.37 12.04
C ALA A 95 3.72 -14.46 12.38
N TRP A 96 3.80 -13.16 12.10
CA TRP A 96 2.71 -12.21 12.35
C TRP A 96 1.41 -12.60 11.65
N ILE A 97 1.48 -13.05 10.40
CA ILE A 97 0.30 -13.40 9.59
C ILE A 97 -0.46 -14.61 10.13
N VAL A 98 0.17 -15.44 10.95
CA VAL A 98 -0.47 -16.65 11.50
C VAL A 98 -1.17 -16.36 12.84
N LYS A 99 -0.88 -15.22 13.46
CA LYS A 99 -1.50 -14.84 14.72
C LYS A 99 -2.86 -14.19 14.48
N ASP A 100 -3.87 -14.68 15.17
CA ASP A 100 -5.23 -14.14 15.07
C ASP A 100 -5.31 -12.71 15.60
N GLU A 101 -4.52 -12.37 16.63
CA GLU A 101 -4.52 -11.03 17.25
C GLU A 101 -3.93 -9.95 16.32
N SER A 102 -3.26 -10.38 15.25
CA SER A 102 -2.49 -9.53 14.36
C SER A 102 -3.32 -8.84 13.29
N ILE A 103 -4.59 -9.23 13.16
CA ILE A 103 -5.54 -8.63 12.25
C ILE A 103 -5.84 -7.17 12.58
N ASP A 104 -5.67 -6.77 13.85
CA ASP A 104 -5.91 -5.41 14.31
C ASP A 104 -4.72 -4.46 14.07
N GLU A 105 -3.58 -4.98 13.63
CA GLU A 105 -2.36 -4.23 13.33
C GLU A 105 -2.19 -4.01 11.81
N VAL A 106 -1.37 -3.01 11.46
CA VAL A 106 -1.02 -2.70 10.06
C VAL A 106 0.41 -3.13 9.76
N GLY A 107 0.56 -3.92 8.70
CA GLY A 107 1.87 -4.31 8.18
C GLY A 107 2.51 -3.24 7.29
N CYS A 108 3.83 -3.28 7.15
CA CYS A 108 4.57 -2.47 6.18
C CYS A 108 5.31 -3.36 5.17
N ILE A 109 6.04 -2.75 4.24
CA ILE A 109 6.83 -3.50 3.25
C ILE A 109 7.82 -4.50 3.86
N HIS A 110 8.40 -4.18 5.03
CA HIS A 110 9.37 -5.05 5.70
C HIS A 110 8.72 -6.28 6.33
N THR A 111 7.47 -6.16 6.76
CA THR A 111 6.72 -7.26 7.39
C THR A 111 5.94 -8.07 6.36
N CYS A 112 5.74 -7.57 5.14
CA CYS A 112 4.98 -8.27 4.10
C CYS A 112 5.85 -9.07 3.10
N GLN A 113 7.19 -9.00 3.21
CA GLN A 113 8.10 -9.61 2.24
C GLN A 113 8.15 -11.15 2.42
N GLY A 114 7.84 -11.89 1.34
CA GLY A 114 7.84 -13.35 1.35
C GLY A 114 6.53 -13.98 1.84
N LEU A 115 5.43 -13.21 1.82
CA LEU A 115 4.13 -13.64 2.32
C LEU A 115 3.09 -13.68 1.19
N GLU A 116 2.26 -14.71 1.22
CA GLU A 116 1.14 -14.92 0.31
C GLU A 116 -0.18 -14.74 1.09
N LEU A 117 -0.94 -13.70 0.75
CA LEU A 117 -2.27 -13.44 1.30
C LEU A 117 -3.34 -13.83 0.28
N ASP A 118 -4.50 -14.29 0.75
CA ASP A 118 -5.66 -14.42 -0.14
C ASP A 118 -6.15 -13.02 -0.55
N TYR A 119 -6.33 -12.14 0.44
CA TYR A 119 -6.70 -10.74 0.25
C TYR A 119 -5.73 -9.81 0.98
N VAL A 120 -5.32 -8.73 0.31
CA VAL A 120 -4.56 -7.66 0.94
C VAL A 120 -5.36 -6.37 0.94
N GLY A 121 -5.40 -5.70 2.08
CA GLY A 121 -5.85 -4.32 2.18
C GLY A 121 -4.65 -3.40 2.11
N VAL A 122 -4.65 -2.38 1.27
CA VAL A 122 -3.53 -1.44 1.13
C VAL A 122 -3.98 -0.01 1.38
N ILE A 123 -3.36 0.64 2.36
CA ILE A 123 -3.46 2.09 2.55
C ILE A 123 -2.30 2.75 1.80
N VAL A 124 -2.62 3.46 0.73
CA VAL A 124 -1.67 4.30 -0.02
C VAL A 124 -1.63 5.68 0.62
N GLY A 125 -0.48 6.03 1.17
CA GLY A 125 -0.27 7.30 1.85
C GLY A 125 0.00 8.46 0.89
N ALA A 126 0.21 9.65 1.47
CA ALA A 126 0.37 10.89 0.72
C ALA A 126 1.73 11.03 -0.01
N ASP A 127 2.61 10.01 0.07
CA ASP A 127 3.85 9.94 -0.70
C ASP A 127 3.64 9.49 -2.15
N LEU A 128 2.43 9.11 -2.53
CA LEU A 128 2.03 8.85 -3.92
C LEU A 128 0.72 9.59 -4.22
N VAL A 129 0.75 10.45 -5.24
CA VAL A 129 -0.36 11.36 -5.58
C VAL A 129 -0.61 11.39 -7.09
N PHE A 130 -1.80 11.79 -7.51
CA PHE A 130 -2.08 12.03 -8.93
C PHE A 130 -2.18 13.54 -9.20
N ARG A 131 -1.25 14.07 -9.99
CA ARG A 131 -1.17 15.50 -10.33
C ARG A 131 -0.81 15.68 -11.79
N ASN A 132 -1.43 16.65 -12.45
CA ASN A 132 -1.13 17.00 -13.85
C ASN A 132 -1.22 15.80 -14.82
N GLY A 133 -2.21 14.91 -14.62
CA GLY A 133 -2.45 13.74 -15.48
C GLY A 133 -1.41 12.61 -15.31
N ARG A 134 -0.62 12.62 -14.24
CA ARG A 134 0.36 11.57 -13.95
C ARG A 134 0.45 11.28 -12.45
N ILE A 135 0.89 10.07 -12.12
CA ILE A 135 1.27 9.71 -10.77
C ILE A 135 2.62 10.35 -10.44
N GLU A 136 2.71 11.06 -9.32
CA GLU A 136 3.92 11.67 -8.78
C GLU A 136 4.20 11.15 -7.38
N SER A 137 5.48 10.94 -7.06
CA SER A 137 5.90 10.61 -5.71
C SER A 137 6.21 11.87 -4.90
N ASP A 138 5.84 11.91 -3.62
CA ASP A 138 6.20 12.96 -2.66
C ASP A 138 7.05 12.39 -1.51
N PRO A 139 8.39 12.39 -1.64
CA PRO A 139 9.29 11.90 -0.60
C PRO A 139 9.20 12.67 0.74
N SER A 140 8.58 13.84 0.77
CA SER A 140 8.44 14.64 1.99
C SER A 140 7.29 14.17 2.89
N ALA A 141 6.33 13.43 2.32
CA ALA A 141 5.21 12.82 3.04
C ALA A 141 5.54 11.48 3.71
N ARG A 142 6.78 11.01 3.56
CA ARG A 142 7.28 9.77 4.19
C ARG A 142 7.58 10.00 5.67
N ALA A 143 7.40 8.95 6.46
CA ALA A 143 7.72 8.99 7.89
C ALA A 143 9.19 9.41 8.09
N LYS A 144 9.46 10.26 9.10
CA LYS A 144 10.84 10.71 9.40
C LYS A 144 11.71 9.53 9.85
N THR A 145 11.07 8.50 10.38
CA THR A 145 11.71 7.27 10.84
C THR A 145 12.05 6.29 9.70
N ASP A 146 11.58 6.55 8.47
CA ASP A 146 11.89 5.72 7.31
C ASP A 146 13.38 5.83 6.91
N LYS A 147 14.08 4.71 7.04
CA LYS A 147 15.50 4.60 6.68
C LYS A 147 15.73 4.46 5.18
N SER A 148 14.73 4.08 4.39
CA SER A 148 14.92 3.83 2.96
C SER A 148 15.16 5.10 2.14
N LEU A 149 14.74 6.26 2.64
CA LEU A 149 15.10 7.59 2.10
C LEU A 149 16.21 8.30 2.88
N HIS A 150 16.95 7.59 3.73
CA HIS A 150 18.05 8.19 4.47
C HIS A 150 19.09 8.79 3.53
N GLY A 151 19.51 10.04 3.81
CA GLY A 151 20.42 10.79 2.93
C GLY A 151 19.75 11.48 1.73
N TYR A 152 18.44 11.32 1.51
CA TYR A 152 17.73 11.97 0.40
C TYR A 152 17.92 13.50 0.39
N LYS A 153 17.79 14.18 1.54
CA LYS A 153 17.97 15.63 1.63
C LYS A 153 19.36 16.10 1.22
N LYS A 154 20.40 15.30 1.51
CA LYS A 154 21.78 15.59 1.10
C LYS A 154 21.93 15.36 -0.41
N ALA A 155 21.48 14.20 -0.89
CA ALA A 155 21.49 13.86 -2.30
C ALA A 155 20.73 14.88 -3.15
N LEU A 156 19.61 15.43 -2.66
CA LEU A 156 18.82 16.44 -3.35
C LEU A 156 19.59 17.77 -3.55
N LYS A 157 20.52 18.11 -2.65
CA LYS A 157 21.38 19.29 -2.79
C LYS A 157 22.55 19.06 -3.76
N GLU A 158 23.08 17.84 -3.80
CA GLU A 158 24.26 17.49 -4.59
C GLU A 158 23.90 17.08 -6.02
N ARG A 159 22.88 16.22 -6.18
CA ARG A 159 22.43 15.61 -7.43
C ARG A 159 20.89 15.51 -7.44
N PRO A 160 20.18 16.63 -7.70
CA PRO A 160 18.74 16.71 -7.53
C PRO A 160 17.95 15.67 -8.34
N ASP A 161 18.29 15.50 -9.62
CA ASP A 161 17.53 14.64 -10.52
C ASP A 161 17.73 13.15 -10.19
N GLU A 162 18.97 12.74 -9.91
CA GLU A 162 19.25 11.38 -9.42
C GLU A 162 18.54 11.08 -8.09
N ALA A 163 18.53 12.04 -7.17
CA ALA A 163 17.86 11.89 -5.88
C ALA A 163 16.35 11.70 -6.05
N ARG A 164 15.72 12.51 -6.89
CA ARG A 164 14.28 12.42 -7.20
C ARG A 164 13.94 11.09 -7.87
N LEU A 165 14.69 10.68 -8.89
CA LEU A 165 14.49 9.40 -9.58
C LEU A 165 14.65 8.20 -8.63
N LYS A 166 15.63 8.26 -7.72
CA LYS A 166 15.82 7.20 -6.72
C LYS A 166 14.65 7.14 -5.75
N ALA A 167 14.19 8.28 -5.24
CA ALA A 167 13.07 8.31 -4.30
C ALA A 167 11.77 7.85 -4.95
N ASP A 168 11.48 8.30 -6.18
CA ASP A 168 10.32 7.87 -6.97
C ASP A 168 10.32 6.35 -7.17
N ARG A 169 11.46 5.77 -7.58
CA ARG A 169 11.60 4.30 -7.70
C ARG A 169 11.34 3.56 -6.39
N ILE A 170 11.86 4.07 -5.27
CA ILE A 170 11.64 3.44 -3.96
C ILE A 170 10.16 3.48 -3.57
N ILE A 171 9.50 4.62 -3.75
CA ILE A 171 8.08 4.80 -3.42
C ILE A 171 7.21 3.88 -4.31
N ARG A 172 7.37 3.92 -5.64
CA ARG A 172 6.59 3.07 -6.54
C ARG A 172 6.81 1.58 -6.30
N ASN A 173 8.06 1.16 -6.08
CA ASN A 173 8.37 -0.24 -5.76
C ASN A 173 7.79 -0.67 -4.40
N THR A 174 7.64 0.28 -3.47
CA THR A 174 6.95 0.02 -2.20
C THR A 174 5.49 -0.36 -2.48
N TYR A 175 4.77 0.48 -3.21
CA TYR A 175 3.36 0.21 -3.51
C TYR A 175 3.14 -0.97 -4.45
N ARG A 176 4.00 -1.15 -5.47
CA ARG A 176 4.02 -2.37 -6.29
C ARG A 176 4.10 -3.60 -5.40
N THR A 177 5.01 -3.58 -4.42
CA THR A 177 5.20 -4.70 -3.50
C THR A 177 3.95 -4.95 -2.66
N LEU A 178 3.29 -3.92 -2.12
CA LEU A 178 2.11 -4.07 -1.27
C LEU A 178 0.87 -4.53 -2.06
N LEU A 179 0.59 -3.86 -3.20
CA LEU A 179 -0.59 -4.10 -4.03
C LEU A 179 -0.61 -5.48 -4.69
N THR A 180 0.55 -6.14 -4.79
CA THR A 180 0.70 -7.47 -5.41
C THR A 180 0.80 -8.63 -4.40
N ARG A 181 0.49 -8.40 -3.11
CA ARG A 181 0.54 -9.47 -2.10
C ARG A 181 -0.69 -10.37 -2.05
N GLY A 182 -1.81 -9.91 -2.58
CA GLY A 182 -3.04 -10.69 -2.64
C GLY A 182 -3.03 -11.68 -3.80
N MET A 183 -3.48 -12.91 -3.57
CA MET A 183 -3.65 -13.94 -4.60
C MET A 183 -5.05 -13.96 -5.21
N LYS A 184 -6.06 -13.53 -4.44
CA LYS A 184 -7.48 -13.52 -4.84
C LYS A 184 -8.05 -12.12 -4.99
N GLY A 185 -7.52 -11.14 -4.25
CA GLY A 185 -7.96 -9.77 -4.36
C GLY A 185 -7.07 -8.76 -3.64
N CYS A 186 -7.24 -7.50 -4.03
CA CYS A 186 -6.59 -6.36 -3.41
C CYS A 186 -7.61 -5.24 -3.22
N PHE A 187 -7.79 -4.85 -1.96
CA PHE A 187 -8.64 -3.74 -1.58
C PHE A 187 -7.74 -2.56 -1.24
N VAL A 188 -8.02 -1.39 -1.78
CA VAL A 188 -7.12 -0.24 -1.64
C VAL A 188 -7.89 1.00 -1.22
N TYR A 189 -7.28 1.77 -0.33
CA TYR A 189 -7.65 3.14 -0.01
C TYR A 189 -6.47 4.05 -0.38
N PHE A 190 -6.76 5.20 -0.99
CA PHE A 190 -5.76 6.20 -1.30
C PHE A 190 -6.02 7.47 -0.49
N ALA A 191 -5.00 7.96 0.21
CA ALA A 191 -5.07 9.25 0.90
C ALA A 191 -5.23 10.43 -0.07
N ASP A 192 -4.79 10.27 -1.33
CA ASP A 192 -5.02 11.23 -2.42
C ASP A 192 -6.25 10.84 -3.23
N SER A 193 -7.31 11.65 -3.17
CA SER A 193 -8.58 11.36 -3.84
C SER A 193 -8.48 11.39 -5.36
N ALA A 194 -7.58 12.19 -5.93
CA ALA A 194 -7.32 12.20 -7.37
C ALA A 194 -6.70 10.88 -7.84
N LEU A 195 -5.79 10.31 -7.04
CA LEU A 195 -5.24 8.98 -7.31
C LEU A 195 -6.29 7.88 -7.16
N ALA A 196 -7.17 7.96 -6.15
CA ALA A 196 -8.30 7.03 -6.03
C ALA A 196 -9.18 7.05 -7.28
N GLN A 197 -9.54 8.24 -7.75
CA GLN A 197 -10.35 8.42 -8.94
C GLN A 197 -9.66 7.86 -10.19
N HIS A 198 -8.36 8.13 -10.36
CA HIS A 198 -7.58 7.59 -11.47
C HIS A 198 -7.62 6.05 -11.49
N PHE A 199 -7.43 5.39 -10.34
CA PHE A 199 -7.49 3.94 -10.26
C PHE A 199 -8.91 3.38 -10.50
N ARG A 200 -9.97 4.10 -10.14
CA ARG A 200 -11.35 3.70 -10.48
C ARG A 200 -11.60 3.71 -11.97
N GLU A 201 -11.13 4.76 -12.66
CA GLU A 201 -11.24 4.86 -14.12
C GLU A 201 -10.53 3.70 -14.81
N LEU A 202 -9.31 3.37 -14.36
CA LEU A 202 -8.56 2.22 -14.87
C LEU A 202 -9.28 0.88 -14.64
N VAL A 203 -10.08 0.74 -13.57
CA VAL A 203 -10.86 -0.49 -13.32
C VAL A 203 -12.10 -0.54 -14.22
N VAL A 204 -12.77 0.58 -14.46
CA VAL A 204 -13.92 0.64 -15.37
C VAL A 204 -13.52 0.34 -16.82
N GLU A 205 -12.30 0.70 -17.22
CA GLU A 205 -11.76 0.36 -18.55
C GLU A 205 -11.52 -1.15 -18.76
N ILE A 206 -11.49 -1.93 -17.67
CA ILE A 206 -11.25 -3.38 -17.69
C ILE A 206 -12.55 -4.19 -17.81
N ASP A 207 -13.65 -3.69 -17.24
CA ASP A 207 -14.96 -4.35 -17.17
C ASP A 207 -15.82 -4.12 -18.43
#